data_AF-A0A6A6T8E6-F1
#
_entry.id   AF-A0A6A6T8E6-F1
#
_cell.length_a   1.000
_cell.length_b   1.000
_cell.length_c   1.000
_cell.angle_alpha   90.00
_cell.angle_beta   90.00
_cell.angle_gamma   90.00
#
_symmetry.space_group_name_H-M   'P 1'
#
loop_
_entity.id
_entity.type
_entity.pdbx_description
1 polymer ?
#
loop_
_entity_poly.entity_id
_entity_poly.type
_entity_poly.pdbx_seq_one_letter_code
_entity_poly.pdbx_strand_id
1 'polypeptide(L)'
;MNLPRSLEGCLQNWLTPGGWRVGPPRIVTWGFGEAYFAISEYGEVKYETGLERSWIIFEETVEEWEAEAKFEWSNLAYISLDPTTPDQFVAIRQDRTWAGSIDDNSEDALEAFALHYFSRRKSKSRAKGKDQRQTNGPPKPTETKPDAASQALYEKWSTEVAMSFASALAAIAGKANAPRKLQIRSHSSQASIPTSLGGKKRGKLLSEFPYLPEAITICRLETCRFLKAEAKGLRACKHDVDRLFRASGLYSYEWLRQERLRWHPDRFGRLCEEDFREEGRKLAEEMFKMIDILMSELVVAQ
;
A
#
# COMPACT_ATOMS: atom_id res chain seq x y z
N MET A 1 16.94 -0.29 -27.99
CA MET A 1 17.53 -0.06 -26.65
C MET A 1 18.53 -1.16 -26.40
N ASN A 2 19.72 -0.81 -25.92
CA ASN A 2 20.71 -1.81 -25.53
C ASN A 2 20.33 -2.38 -24.16
N LEU A 3 20.80 -3.59 -23.87
CA LEU A 3 20.65 -4.20 -22.55
C LEU A 3 21.42 -3.37 -21.50
N PRO A 4 20.87 -3.11 -20.31
CA PRO A 4 21.62 -2.53 -19.21
C PRO A 4 22.90 -3.34 -18.94
N ARG A 5 24.02 -2.65 -18.70
CA ARG A 5 25.34 -3.34 -18.60
C ARG A 5 25.40 -4.29 -17.40
N SER A 6 24.79 -3.88 -16.30
CA SER A 6 24.65 -4.68 -15.07
C SER A 6 23.81 -5.93 -15.31
N LEU A 7 22.70 -5.80 -16.06
CA LEU A 7 21.88 -6.93 -16.47
C LEU A 7 22.65 -7.88 -17.40
N GLU A 8 23.38 -7.35 -18.38
CA GLU A 8 24.21 -8.17 -19.27
C GLU A 8 25.22 -9.00 -18.48
N GLY A 9 25.97 -8.37 -17.57
CA GLY A 9 26.91 -9.05 -16.70
C GLY A 9 26.24 -10.12 -15.82
N CYS A 10 25.04 -9.83 -15.29
CA CYS A 10 24.24 -10.80 -14.54
C CYS A 10 23.91 -12.05 -15.38
N LEU A 11 23.38 -11.86 -16.59
CA LEU A 11 22.99 -12.97 -17.46
C LEU A 11 24.20 -13.77 -17.93
N GLN A 12 25.30 -13.10 -18.30
CA GLN A 12 26.55 -13.76 -18.65
C GLN A 12 27.05 -14.62 -17.50
N ASN A 13 27.03 -14.10 -16.27
CA ASN A 13 27.42 -14.85 -15.07
C ASN A 13 26.59 -16.12 -14.88
N TRP A 14 25.26 -16.04 -15.01
CA TRP A 14 24.36 -17.21 -14.87
C TRP A 14 24.54 -18.24 -15.97
N LEU A 15 24.89 -17.82 -17.18
CA LEU A 15 25.07 -18.69 -18.34
C LEU A 15 26.47 -19.32 -18.44
N THR A 16 27.40 -18.97 -17.55
CA THR A 16 28.70 -19.64 -17.47
C THR A 16 28.59 -21.05 -16.87
N PRO A 17 29.55 -21.96 -17.12
CA PRO A 17 29.58 -23.28 -16.49
C PRO A 17 29.58 -23.23 -14.95
N GLY A 18 30.20 -22.19 -14.36
CA GLY A 18 30.18 -21.96 -12.91
C GLY A 18 28.85 -21.40 -12.41
N GLY A 19 28.19 -20.57 -13.22
CA GLY A 19 26.89 -19.95 -12.94
C GLY A 19 25.69 -20.88 -13.06
N TRP A 20 25.83 -22.03 -13.73
CA TRP A 20 24.72 -22.99 -13.90
C TRP A 20 24.14 -23.49 -12.57
N ARG A 21 24.87 -23.35 -11.46
CA ARG A 21 24.38 -23.60 -10.09
C ARG A 21 23.20 -22.71 -9.69
N VAL A 22 23.04 -21.57 -10.35
CA VAL A 22 21.95 -20.61 -10.20
C VAL A 22 20.78 -20.94 -11.15
N GLY A 23 21.02 -21.77 -12.16
CA GLY A 23 20.06 -22.13 -13.19
C GLY A 23 19.94 -21.07 -14.29
N PRO A 24 19.27 -21.41 -15.41
CA PRO A 24 19.07 -20.46 -16.49
C PRO A 24 18.12 -19.31 -16.06
N PRO A 25 18.15 -18.15 -16.74
CA PRO A 25 17.19 -17.08 -16.52
C PRO A 25 15.75 -17.55 -16.77
N ARG A 26 14.83 -17.25 -15.83
CA ARG A 26 13.40 -17.59 -15.91
C ARG A 26 12.56 -16.38 -16.31
N ILE A 27 12.76 -15.24 -15.66
CA ILE A 27 12.11 -13.97 -16.01
C ILE A 27 13.20 -12.90 -16.08
N VAL A 28 13.16 -12.10 -17.15
CA VAL A 28 14.05 -10.96 -17.36
C VAL A 28 13.21 -9.83 -17.95
N THR A 29 13.27 -8.66 -17.32
CA THR A 29 12.65 -7.43 -17.80
C THR A 29 13.54 -6.24 -17.43
N TRP A 30 13.51 -5.18 -18.24
CA TRP A 30 14.26 -3.96 -17.98
C TRP A 30 13.44 -2.75 -18.39
N GLY A 31 13.65 -1.66 -17.65
CA GLY A 31 12.94 -0.39 -17.80
C GLY A 31 13.86 0.74 -18.24
N PHE A 32 13.34 1.95 -18.12
CA PHE A 32 14.09 3.19 -18.32
C PHE A 32 15.30 3.31 -17.37
N GLY A 33 16.42 3.86 -17.86
CA GLY A 33 17.52 4.34 -17.03
C GLY A 33 18.30 3.25 -16.28
N GLU A 34 18.69 2.14 -16.93
CA GLU A 34 19.40 0.98 -16.34
C GLU A 34 18.59 0.15 -15.32
N ALA A 35 17.32 0.46 -15.08
CA ALA A 35 16.49 -0.36 -14.20
C ALA A 35 16.22 -1.75 -14.80
N TYR A 36 16.30 -2.79 -13.98
CA TYR A 36 15.96 -4.14 -14.42
C TYR A 36 15.51 -5.03 -13.27
N PHE A 37 14.87 -6.14 -13.66
CA PHE A 37 14.57 -7.26 -12.78
C PHE A 37 14.87 -8.57 -13.51
N ALA A 38 15.62 -9.45 -12.85
CA ALA A 38 15.93 -10.78 -13.33
C ALA A 38 15.80 -11.80 -12.21
N ILE A 39 15.21 -12.97 -12.54
CA ILE A 39 15.14 -14.13 -11.66
C ILE A 39 15.53 -15.39 -12.44
N SER A 40 16.33 -16.25 -11.82
CA SER A 40 16.72 -17.54 -12.38
C SER A 40 15.71 -18.65 -12.05
N GLU A 41 15.82 -19.80 -12.73
CA GLU A 41 14.98 -20.96 -12.44
C GLU A 41 15.14 -21.49 -11.00
N TYR A 42 16.29 -21.27 -10.37
CA TYR A 42 16.53 -21.71 -8.99
C TYR A 42 16.29 -20.60 -7.95
N GLY A 43 15.72 -19.47 -8.37
CA GLY A 43 15.23 -18.43 -7.47
C GLY A 43 16.25 -17.36 -7.07
N GLU A 44 17.41 -17.29 -7.71
CA GLU A 44 18.30 -16.14 -7.54
C GLU A 44 17.67 -14.92 -8.19
N VAL A 45 17.60 -13.82 -7.44
CA VAL A 45 17.06 -12.55 -7.92
C VAL A 45 18.16 -11.49 -8.00
N LYS A 46 18.13 -10.72 -9.09
CA LYS A 46 18.94 -9.52 -9.29
C LYS A 46 18.05 -8.43 -9.84
N TYR A 47 18.14 -7.23 -9.28
CA TYR A 47 17.42 -6.06 -9.74
C TYR A 47 18.24 -4.81 -9.53
N GLU A 48 17.89 -3.75 -10.25
CA GLU A 48 18.46 -2.41 -10.15
C GLU A 48 17.32 -1.39 -10.34
N THR A 49 17.32 -0.30 -9.57
CA THR A 49 16.24 0.69 -9.53
C THR A 49 16.54 1.93 -10.37
N GLY A 50 17.38 1.72 -11.37
CA GLY A 50 17.79 2.71 -12.36
C GLY A 50 18.69 3.82 -11.81
N LEU A 51 19.08 4.73 -12.69
CA LEU A 51 19.90 5.89 -12.33
C LEU A 51 19.13 6.79 -11.35
N GLU A 52 19.84 7.29 -10.34
CA GLU A 52 19.35 8.26 -9.36
C GLU A 52 18.09 7.82 -8.60
N ARG A 53 17.86 6.50 -8.45
CA ARG A 53 16.65 5.94 -7.81
C ARG A 53 15.36 6.44 -8.47
N SER A 54 15.33 6.42 -9.80
CA SER A 54 14.15 6.81 -10.57
C SER A 54 12.99 5.82 -10.47
N TRP A 55 13.19 4.64 -9.85
CA TRP A 55 12.20 3.56 -9.71
C TRP A 55 11.83 3.29 -8.24
N ILE A 56 11.36 4.33 -7.55
CA ILE A 56 11.10 4.31 -6.10
C ILE A 56 9.96 3.35 -5.73
N ILE A 57 8.82 3.41 -6.43
CA ILE A 57 7.66 2.54 -6.15
C ILE A 57 8.01 1.08 -6.47
N PHE A 58 8.80 0.83 -7.51
CA PHE A 58 9.30 -0.50 -7.82
C PHE A 58 10.24 -1.02 -6.72
N GLU A 59 11.21 -0.22 -6.27
CA GLU A 59 12.11 -0.54 -5.14
C GLU A 59 11.30 -0.92 -3.89
N GLU A 60 10.34 -0.09 -3.51
CA GLU A 60 9.46 -0.31 -2.37
C GLU A 60 8.65 -1.59 -2.49
N THR A 61 8.16 -1.90 -3.69
CA THR A 61 7.40 -3.13 -3.94
C THR A 61 8.28 -4.37 -3.77
N VAL A 62 9.52 -4.30 -4.24
CA VAL A 62 10.50 -5.38 -4.08
C VAL A 62 10.81 -5.57 -2.59
N GLU A 63 11.11 -4.49 -1.87
CA GLU A 63 11.39 -4.51 -0.42
C GLU A 63 10.20 -5.02 0.40
N GLU A 64 8.97 -4.60 0.09
CA GLU A 64 7.75 -5.07 0.77
C GLU A 64 7.58 -6.58 0.58
N TRP A 65 7.76 -7.06 -0.65
CA TRP A 65 7.67 -8.49 -0.92
C TRP A 65 8.77 -9.28 -0.23
N GLU A 66 10.01 -8.81 -0.21
CA GLU A 66 11.08 -9.47 0.55
C GLU A 66 10.83 -9.49 2.06
N ALA A 67 10.14 -8.47 2.59
CA ALA A 67 9.74 -8.41 3.99
C ALA A 67 8.53 -9.31 4.34
N GLU A 68 7.75 -9.77 3.35
CA GLU A 68 6.63 -10.68 3.58
C GLU A 68 7.12 -12.07 4.01
N ALA A 69 6.80 -12.48 5.25
CA ALA A 69 7.28 -13.73 5.87
C ALA A 69 6.98 -15.06 5.12
N LYS A 70 6.21 -15.04 4.03
CA LYS A 70 5.87 -16.21 3.21
C LYS A 70 6.06 -15.96 1.72
N PHE A 71 6.69 -14.84 1.38
CA PHE A 71 6.98 -14.55 0.00
C PHE A 71 8.19 -15.35 -0.45
N GLU A 72 8.05 -15.92 -1.63
CA GLU A 72 9.14 -16.54 -2.35
C GLU A 72 9.10 -15.98 -3.76
N TRP A 73 10.25 -15.60 -4.28
CA TRP A 73 10.37 -15.10 -5.66
C TRP A 73 9.91 -16.13 -6.70
N SER A 74 9.91 -17.42 -6.34
CA SER A 74 9.30 -18.51 -7.12
C SER A 74 7.81 -18.27 -7.44
N ASN A 75 7.09 -17.57 -6.54
CA ASN A 75 5.69 -17.20 -6.66
C ASN A 75 5.46 -16.04 -7.64
N LEU A 76 6.50 -15.36 -8.11
CA LEU A 76 6.37 -14.36 -9.15
C LEU A 76 5.97 -15.04 -10.47
N ALA A 77 4.81 -14.66 -10.99
CA ALA A 77 4.23 -15.23 -12.21
C ALA A 77 4.51 -14.39 -13.45
N TYR A 78 4.58 -13.06 -13.27
CA TYR A 78 4.82 -12.10 -14.34
C TYR A 78 5.33 -10.79 -13.75
N ILE A 79 6.25 -10.13 -14.44
CA ILE A 79 6.66 -8.77 -14.16
C ILE A 79 7.06 -8.09 -15.46
N SER A 80 6.74 -6.79 -15.58
CA SER A 80 7.18 -5.95 -16.68
C SER A 80 7.46 -4.55 -16.16
N LEU A 81 8.63 -4.02 -16.51
CA LEU A 81 9.04 -2.64 -16.31
C LEU A 81 8.77 -1.86 -17.60
N ASP A 82 8.28 -0.63 -17.51
CA ASP A 82 8.10 0.24 -18.67
C ASP A 82 9.46 0.78 -19.17
N PRO A 83 9.77 0.66 -20.45
CA PRO A 83 11.06 1.10 -20.98
C PRO A 83 11.15 2.61 -21.20
N THR A 84 10.03 3.34 -21.14
CA THR A 84 9.92 4.76 -21.50
C THR A 84 9.67 5.68 -20.32
N THR A 85 8.92 5.21 -19.33
CA THR A 85 8.49 6.01 -18.20
C THR A 85 9.06 5.41 -16.92
N PRO A 86 9.82 6.20 -16.14
CA PRO A 86 10.37 5.72 -14.88
C PRO A 86 9.24 5.33 -13.92
N ASP A 87 9.51 4.30 -13.13
CA ASP A 87 8.63 3.82 -12.06
C ASP A 87 7.24 3.33 -12.51
N GLN A 88 7.07 3.04 -13.80
CA GLN A 88 5.88 2.36 -14.32
C GLN A 88 6.15 0.87 -14.49
N PHE A 89 5.39 0.03 -13.81
CA PHE A 89 5.55 -1.42 -13.85
C PHE A 89 4.27 -2.15 -13.46
N VAL A 90 4.27 -3.45 -13.74
CA VAL A 90 3.27 -4.39 -13.23
C VAL A 90 3.97 -5.67 -12.82
N ALA A 91 3.63 -6.19 -11.64
CA ALA A 91 4.16 -7.44 -11.10
C ALA A 91 3.01 -8.28 -10.53
N ILE A 92 2.92 -9.53 -10.94
CA ILE A 92 1.81 -10.45 -10.65
C ILE A 92 2.36 -11.73 -10.04
N ARG A 93 1.79 -12.15 -8.92
CA ARG A 93 2.10 -13.40 -8.21
C ARG A 93 1.10 -14.50 -8.53
N GLN A 94 1.51 -15.75 -8.32
CA GLN A 94 0.68 -16.94 -8.52
C GLN A 94 -0.51 -17.01 -7.54
N ASP A 95 -0.36 -16.44 -6.35
CA ASP A 95 -1.38 -16.39 -5.28
C ASP A 95 -2.48 -15.35 -5.53
N ARG A 96 -2.47 -14.70 -6.69
CA ARG A 96 -3.38 -13.63 -7.13
C ARG A 96 -3.17 -12.28 -6.48
N THR A 97 -2.02 -12.11 -5.84
CA THR A 97 -1.50 -10.80 -5.44
C THR A 97 -0.87 -10.13 -6.65
N TRP A 98 -1.02 -8.82 -6.76
CA TRP A 98 -0.32 -8.04 -7.78
C TRP A 98 0.00 -6.64 -7.25
N ALA A 99 1.07 -6.07 -7.76
CA ALA A 99 1.51 -4.70 -7.53
C ALA A 99 1.79 -4.04 -8.89
N GLY A 100 1.72 -2.73 -8.93
CA GLY A 100 2.02 -2.00 -10.15
C GLY A 100 1.75 -0.51 -10.00
N SER A 101 2.47 0.24 -10.79
CA SER A 101 2.46 1.69 -10.86
C SER A 101 2.35 2.07 -12.33
N ILE A 102 1.40 2.93 -12.67
CA ILE A 102 1.22 3.53 -14.00
C ILE A 102 0.65 4.93 -13.80
N ASP A 103 0.61 5.73 -14.86
CA ASP A 103 -0.08 7.04 -14.85
C ASP A 103 -1.53 6.91 -14.32
N ASP A 104 -1.95 7.87 -13.51
CA ASP A 104 -3.25 7.93 -12.83
C ASP A 104 -4.41 7.81 -13.83
N ASN A 105 -4.25 8.36 -15.03
CA ASN A 105 -5.25 8.29 -16.11
C ASN A 105 -5.53 6.87 -16.60
N SER A 106 -4.66 5.91 -16.26
CA SER A 106 -4.72 4.55 -16.76
C SER A 106 -4.88 3.51 -15.66
N GLU A 107 -5.05 3.89 -14.37
CA GLU A 107 -5.13 2.95 -13.23
C GLU A 107 -6.16 1.83 -13.46
N ASP A 108 -7.32 2.17 -14.04
CA ASP A 108 -8.39 1.22 -14.35
C ASP A 108 -7.94 0.17 -15.40
N ALA A 109 -7.07 0.54 -16.34
CA ALA A 109 -6.53 -0.39 -17.34
C ALA A 109 -5.56 -1.40 -16.73
N LEU A 110 -4.73 -0.97 -15.75
CA LEU A 110 -3.85 -1.88 -15.01
C LEU A 110 -4.64 -2.85 -14.15
N GLU A 111 -5.69 -2.37 -13.47
CA GLU A 111 -6.59 -3.25 -12.74
C GLU A 111 -7.28 -4.25 -13.68
N ALA A 112 -7.81 -3.78 -14.82
CA ALA A 112 -8.39 -4.64 -15.85
C ALA A 112 -7.40 -5.70 -16.37
N PHE A 113 -6.15 -5.33 -16.61
CA PHE A 113 -5.09 -6.26 -17.01
C PHE A 113 -4.87 -7.35 -15.97
N ALA A 114 -4.71 -6.98 -14.69
CA ALA A 114 -4.55 -7.93 -13.60
C ALA A 114 -5.76 -8.87 -13.50
N LEU A 115 -6.99 -8.33 -13.52
CA LEU A 115 -8.24 -9.11 -13.50
C LEU A 115 -8.27 -10.13 -14.67
N HIS A 116 -7.90 -9.72 -15.88
CA HIS A 116 -7.86 -10.56 -17.07
C HIS A 116 -6.78 -11.65 -17.01
N TYR A 117 -5.60 -11.33 -16.47
CA TYR A 117 -4.51 -12.30 -16.27
C TYR A 117 -5.00 -13.50 -15.43
N PHE A 118 -5.73 -13.22 -14.35
CA PHE A 118 -6.24 -14.26 -13.45
C PHE A 118 -7.46 -15.02 -14.01
N SER A 119 -8.28 -14.40 -14.85
CA SER A 119 -9.45 -15.07 -15.46
C SER A 119 -9.01 -16.16 -16.44
N ARG A 120 -7.91 -15.95 -17.16
CA ARG A 120 -7.30 -16.93 -18.08
C ARG A 120 -6.65 -18.12 -17.38
N ARG A 121 -6.23 -17.98 -16.11
CA ARG A 121 -5.54 -19.02 -15.33
C ARG A 121 -6.45 -19.99 -14.57
N LYS A 122 -7.78 -19.92 -14.70
CA LYS A 122 -8.69 -20.89 -14.05
C LYS A 122 -8.61 -22.28 -14.71
N SER A 123 -7.62 -23.08 -14.33
CA SER A 123 -7.65 -24.55 -14.37
C SER A 123 -7.66 -25.12 -12.93
N LYS A 124 -8.18 -26.35 -12.80
CA LYS A 124 -8.72 -27.01 -11.59
C LYS A 124 -7.77 -27.16 -10.38
N SER A 125 -8.38 -27.06 -9.18
CA SER A 125 -8.04 -27.72 -7.88
C SER A 125 -6.82 -27.18 -7.11
N ARG A 126 -6.60 -27.30 -5.79
CA ARG A 126 -7.34 -27.59 -4.53
C ARG A 126 -6.32 -27.33 -3.38
N ALA A 127 -6.78 -26.75 -2.25
CA ALA A 127 -6.26 -26.61 -0.86
C ALA A 127 -4.88 -27.24 -0.44
N LYS A 128 -4.11 -26.86 0.60
CA LYS A 128 -4.19 -26.01 1.82
C LYS A 128 -2.80 -26.09 2.53
N GLY A 129 -2.39 -25.10 3.36
CA GLY A 129 -1.32 -25.30 4.37
C GLY A 129 -0.86 -24.02 5.11
N LYS A 130 -0.86 -24.02 6.46
CA LYS A 130 -0.39 -22.96 7.39
C LYS A 130 1.02 -23.31 7.91
N ASP A 131 1.90 -22.36 8.27
CA ASP A 131 2.25 -22.12 9.70
C ASP A 131 3.02 -20.79 9.99
N GLN A 132 3.25 -20.50 11.30
CA GLN A 132 3.75 -19.28 11.99
C GLN A 132 5.25 -19.32 12.41
N ARG A 133 5.95 -18.16 12.52
CA ARG A 133 6.68 -17.65 13.75
C ARG A 133 7.52 -16.37 13.53
N GLN A 134 7.79 -15.64 14.65
CA GLN A 134 8.33 -14.28 14.84
C GLN A 134 9.88 -14.20 15.00
N THR A 135 10.53 -13.03 14.76
CA THR A 135 11.08 -12.05 15.75
C THR A 135 12.10 -11.01 15.21
N ASN A 136 11.86 -9.72 15.53
CA ASN A 136 12.71 -8.58 16.00
C ASN A 136 13.95 -8.00 15.25
N GLY A 137 14.00 -6.65 15.12
CA GLY A 137 15.16 -5.82 14.75
C GLY A 137 15.29 -4.50 15.57
N PRO A 138 16.42 -3.74 15.50
CA PRO A 138 16.74 -2.57 16.36
C PRO A 138 16.75 -1.20 15.57
N PRO A 139 17.07 -0.01 16.16
CA PRO A 139 16.10 1.06 16.45
C PRO A 139 16.23 2.37 15.63
N LYS A 140 15.14 3.17 15.72
CA LYS A 140 14.81 4.44 15.02
C LYS A 140 15.23 5.72 15.81
N PRO A 141 15.15 6.92 15.19
CA PRO A 141 15.47 8.22 15.80
C PRO A 141 14.42 8.68 16.83
N THR A 142 14.91 9.38 17.84
CA THR A 142 14.24 9.99 19.02
C THR A 142 12.70 10.00 19.01
N GLU A 143 12.14 8.91 19.55
CA GLU A 143 10.74 8.77 19.99
C GLU A 143 10.46 9.71 21.18
N THR A 144 9.62 10.72 20.98
CA THR A 144 8.75 11.16 22.07
C THR A 144 7.72 10.05 22.26
N LYS A 145 7.95 9.19 23.27
CA LYS A 145 7.06 8.09 23.63
C LYS A 145 5.62 8.62 23.73
N PRO A 146 4.66 8.06 22.96
CA PRO A 146 3.27 8.51 23.01
C PRO A 146 2.70 8.38 24.42
N ASP A 147 1.90 9.36 24.83
CA ASP A 147 1.07 9.24 26.03
C ASP A 147 0.09 8.06 25.88
N ALA A 148 -0.01 7.22 26.91
CA ALA A 148 -0.79 5.98 26.85
C ALA A 148 -2.28 6.24 26.59
N ALA A 149 -2.83 7.34 27.10
CA ALA A 149 -4.24 7.69 26.86
C ALA A 149 -4.44 8.11 25.40
N SER A 150 -3.52 8.91 24.85
CA SER A 150 -3.54 9.33 23.45
C SER A 150 -3.39 8.15 22.49
N GLN A 151 -2.51 7.18 22.80
CA GLN A 151 -2.34 5.97 22.02
C GLN A 151 -3.61 5.09 22.04
N ALA A 152 -4.24 4.91 23.21
CA ALA A 152 -5.50 4.16 23.31
C ALA A 152 -6.63 4.81 22.48
N LEU A 153 -6.69 6.15 22.43
CA LEU A 153 -7.62 6.87 21.58
C LEU A 153 -7.36 6.63 20.09
N TYR A 154 -6.09 6.67 19.67
CA TYR A 154 -5.70 6.35 18.29
C TYR A 154 -6.05 4.90 17.93
N GLU A 155 -5.73 3.93 18.79
CA GLU A 155 -6.02 2.51 18.56
C GLU A 155 -7.52 2.25 18.39
N LYS A 156 -8.34 2.87 19.26
CA LYS A 156 -9.80 2.81 19.15
C LYS A 156 -10.29 3.38 17.82
N TRP A 157 -9.91 4.63 17.52
CA TRP A 157 -10.33 5.31 16.29
C TRP A 157 -9.88 4.55 15.04
N SER A 158 -8.59 4.20 14.96
CA SER A 158 -8.03 3.49 13.80
C SER A 158 -8.70 2.14 13.57
N THR A 159 -9.05 1.42 14.64
CA THR A 159 -9.81 0.17 14.56
C THR A 159 -11.21 0.40 14.01
N GLU A 160 -11.94 1.40 14.50
CA GLU A 160 -13.27 1.77 14.00
C GLU A 160 -13.23 2.16 12.52
N VAL A 161 -12.27 2.99 12.10
CA VAL A 161 -12.06 3.36 10.69
C VAL A 161 -11.68 2.15 9.84
N ALA A 162 -10.80 1.27 10.33
CA ALA A 162 -10.41 0.07 9.60
C ALA A 162 -11.60 -0.89 9.42
N MET A 163 -12.44 -1.03 10.44
CA MET A 163 -13.66 -1.84 10.38
C MET A 163 -14.68 -1.26 9.40
N SER A 164 -14.89 0.06 9.38
CA SER A 164 -15.81 0.70 8.45
C SER A 164 -15.34 0.57 7.00
N PHE A 165 -14.04 0.74 6.74
CA PHE A 165 -13.43 0.57 5.42
C PHE A 165 -13.54 -0.90 4.97
N ALA A 166 -13.24 -1.86 5.85
CA ALA A 166 -13.39 -3.27 5.55
C ALA A 166 -14.84 -3.66 5.23
N SER A 167 -15.81 -3.10 5.97
CA SER A 167 -17.23 -3.26 5.69
C SER A 167 -17.62 -2.71 4.32
N ALA A 168 -17.17 -1.49 3.98
CA ALA A 168 -17.47 -0.87 2.70
C ALA A 168 -16.83 -1.63 1.53
N LEU A 169 -15.57 -2.06 1.69
CA LEU A 169 -14.89 -2.92 0.71
C LEU A 169 -15.64 -4.24 0.51
N ALA A 170 -16.12 -4.88 1.59
CA ALA A 170 -16.92 -6.10 1.48
C ALA A 170 -18.27 -5.86 0.78
N ALA A 171 -18.87 -4.68 0.95
CA ALA A 171 -20.10 -4.28 0.26
C ALA A 171 -19.90 -4.21 -1.27
N ILE A 172 -18.74 -3.67 -1.70
CA ILE A 172 -18.36 -3.53 -3.11
C ILE A 172 -17.95 -4.89 -3.68
N ALA A 173 -17.13 -5.65 -2.94
CA ALA A 173 -16.66 -6.98 -3.34
C ALA A 173 -17.80 -8.00 -3.44
N GLY A 174 -18.87 -7.85 -2.64
CA GLY A 174 -20.08 -8.66 -2.77
C GLY A 174 -20.77 -8.56 -4.14
N LYS A 175 -20.39 -7.57 -4.97
CA LYS A 175 -20.82 -7.43 -6.36
C LYS A 175 -19.85 -8.05 -7.39
N ALA A 176 -18.63 -8.46 -7.01
CA ALA A 176 -17.64 -8.95 -7.96
C ALA A 176 -16.65 -9.99 -7.39
N ASN A 177 -16.50 -11.12 -8.09
CA ASN A 177 -15.42 -12.11 -7.90
C ASN A 177 -14.05 -11.57 -8.39
N ALA A 178 -13.61 -10.42 -7.89
CA ALA A 178 -12.44 -9.70 -8.38
C ALA A 178 -11.14 -10.06 -7.63
N PRO A 179 -9.98 -10.20 -8.32
CA PRO A 179 -8.66 -10.34 -7.70
C PRO A 179 -8.25 -9.14 -6.82
N ARG A 180 -7.33 -9.41 -5.89
CA ARG A 180 -6.93 -8.48 -4.84
C ARG A 180 -5.66 -7.75 -5.27
N LYS A 181 -5.78 -6.45 -5.55
CA LYS A 181 -4.60 -5.55 -5.59
C LYS A 181 -3.94 -5.63 -4.21
N LEU A 182 -2.63 -5.87 -4.15
CA LEU A 182 -1.90 -5.70 -2.92
C LEU A 182 -2.01 -4.20 -2.59
N GLN A 183 -2.87 -3.87 -1.63
CA GLN A 183 -2.75 -2.60 -0.96
C GLN A 183 -1.49 -2.73 -0.13
N ILE A 184 -0.45 -2.00 -0.51
CA ILE A 184 0.77 -1.80 0.26
C ILE A 184 0.34 -1.56 1.71
N ARG A 185 0.56 -2.52 2.60
CA ARG A 185 0.02 -2.53 3.97
C ARG A 185 1.16 -2.82 4.92
N SER A 186 1.73 -1.75 5.48
CA SER A 186 2.65 -1.86 6.60
C SER A 186 1.92 -2.25 7.88
N HIS A 187 2.59 -3.09 8.67
CA HIS A 187 2.10 -3.72 9.90
C HIS A 187 1.59 -2.73 10.95
N SER A 188 0.31 -2.83 11.28
CA SER A 188 -0.30 -2.31 12.52
C SER A 188 -1.31 -3.34 13.01
N SER A 189 -0.98 -3.98 14.14
CA SER A 189 -1.82 -4.74 15.06
C SER A 189 -2.89 -5.67 14.47
N GLN A 190 -2.76 -6.98 14.69
CA GLN A 190 -3.84 -7.95 14.50
C GLN A 190 -5.06 -7.57 15.35
N ALA A 191 -5.95 -6.72 14.82
CA ALA A 191 -7.34 -6.74 15.20
C ALA A 191 -7.90 -8.07 14.70
N SER A 192 -8.12 -9.02 15.61
CA SER A 192 -8.84 -10.25 15.33
C SER A 192 -10.19 -9.89 14.74
N ILE A 193 -10.33 -10.04 13.42
CA ILE A 193 -11.62 -9.90 12.74
C ILE A 193 -12.57 -10.90 13.41
N PRO A 194 -13.68 -10.45 14.03
CA PRO A 194 -14.62 -11.38 14.62
C PRO A 194 -15.19 -12.23 13.51
N THR A 195 -14.79 -13.50 13.49
CA THR A 195 -15.35 -14.51 12.59
C THR A 195 -16.74 -14.83 13.13
N SER A 196 -17.71 -13.98 12.80
CA SER A 196 -19.11 -14.20 13.17
C SER A 196 -19.62 -15.44 12.47
N LEU A 197 -19.68 -16.54 13.20
CA LEU A 197 -20.54 -17.68 12.94
C LEU A 197 -22.00 -17.18 12.82
N GLY A 198 -22.68 -17.53 11.73
CA GLY A 198 -24.15 -17.53 11.68
C GLY A 198 -24.85 -16.21 11.37
N GLY A 199 -24.61 -15.61 10.20
CA GLY A 199 -25.49 -14.59 9.62
C GLY A 199 -24.80 -13.81 8.52
N LYS A 200 -25.30 -13.87 7.28
CA LYS A 200 -24.77 -13.10 6.14
C LYS A 200 -25.04 -11.60 6.34
N LYS A 201 -24.33 -10.94 7.25
CA LYS A 201 -24.30 -9.47 7.29
C LYS A 201 -23.57 -9.03 6.02
N ARG A 202 -24.31 -8.49 5.06
CA ARG A 202 -23.75 -7.83 3.89
C ARG A 202 -22.92 -6.65 4.40
N GLY A 203 -21.74 -6.43 3.81
CA GLY A 203 -21.00 -5.21 4.06
C GLY A 203 -21.86 -3.98 3.77
N LYS A 204 -21.65 -2.90 4.51
CA LYS A 204 -22.32 -1.61 4.33
C LYS A 204 -21.31 -0.59 3.81
N LEU A 205 -21.69 0.18 2.78
CA LEU A 205 -20.95 1.36 2.31
C LEU A 205 -20.93 2.46 3.38
N LEU A 206 -20.02 3.42 3.24
CA LEU A 206 -19.91 4.55 4.17
C LEU A 206 -21.03 5.55 3.91
N SER A 207 -21.83 5.83 4.94
CA SER A 207 -22.84 6.90 4.95
C SER A 207 -22.37 8.16 5.69
N GLU A 208 -21.20 8.10 6.33
CA GLU A 208 -20.65 9.17 7.16
C GLU A 208 -19.12 9.15 7.13
N PHE A 209 -18.51 10.30 7.44
CA PHE A 209 -17.06 10.41 7.53
C PHE A 209 -16.57 9.96 8.91
N PRO A 210 -15.50 9.15 8.98
CA PRO A 210 -14.87 8.77 10.25
C PRO A 210 -14.03 9.92 10.83
N TYR A 211 -14.70 10.90 11.43
CA TYR A 211 -14.06 12.07 12.05
C TYR A 211 -13.06 11.71 13.16
N LEU A 212 -12.11 12.61 13.41
CA LEU A 212 -11.17 12.48 14.52
C LEU A 212 -11.91 12.57 15.88
N PRO A 213 -11.45 11.87 16.92
CA PRO A 213 -12.04 11.98 18.24
C PRO A 213 -11.93 13.41 18.81
N GLU A 214 -13.02 13.94 19.35
CA GLU A 214 -13.06 15.28 19.95
C GLU A 214 -12.01 15.49 21.06
N ALA A 215 -11.66 14.41 21.77
CA ALA A 215 -10.63 14.43 22.80
C ALA A 215 -9.23 14.83 22.28
N ILE A 216 -8.95 14.64 20.98
CA ILE A 216 -7.68 14.98 20.36
C ILE A 216 -7.75 16.29 19.56
N THR A 217 -8.94 16.71 19.10
CA THR A 217 -9.14 17.92 18.28
C THR A 217 -9.12 19.25 19.06
N ILE A 218 -8.23 19.36 20.04
CA ILE A 218 -8.19 20.46 21.02
C ILE A 218 -7.25 21.62 20.64
N CYS A 219 -6.65 21.64 19.44
CA CYS A 219 -5.82 22.78 19.02
C CYS A 219 -6.59 24.12 19.10
N ARG A 220 -5.99 25.11 19.80
CA ARG A 220 -6.58 26.42 20.10
C ARG A 220 -5.95 27.58 19.32
N LEU A 221 -5.13 27.30 18.32
CA LEU A 221 -4.55 28.35 17.48
C LEU A 221 -5.66 29.07 16.71
N GLU A 222 -5.67 30.40 16.72
CA GLU A 222 -6.73 31.19 16.11
C GLU A 222 -6.88 30.90 14.61
N THR A 223 -5.76 30.68 13.91
CA THR A 223 -5.73 30.28 12.49
C THR A 223 -6.40 28.93 12.24
N CYS A 224 -6.37 28.01 13.21
CA CYS A 224 -7.00 26.70 13.11
C CYS A 224 -8.50 26.74 13.44
N ARG A 225 -8.96 27.75 14.18
CA ARG A 225 -10.35 27.87 14.62
C ARG A 225 -11.30 28.02 13.43
N PHE A 226 -10.91 28.79 12.43
CA PHE A 226 -11.71 28.98 11.21
C PHE A 226 -11.89 27.67 10.43
N LEU A 227 -10.82 26.88 10.28
CA LEU A 227 -10.87 25.57 9.60
C LEU A 227 -11.78 24.57 10.34
N LYS A 228 -11.81 24.63 11.68
CA LYS A 228 -12.65 23.75 12.50
C LYS A 228 -14.13 24.14 12.54
N ALA A 229 -14.43 25.42 12.31
CA ALA A 229 -15.78 25.95 12.43
C ALA A 229 -16.68 25.57 11.25
N GLU A 230 -16.10 25.11 10.14
CA GLU A 230 -16.85 24.68 8.97
C GLU A 230 -17.64 23.39 9.27
N ALA A 231 -18.97 23.49 9.31
CA ALA A 231 -19.86 22.38 9.70
C ALA A 231 -19.74 21.14 8.81
N LYS A 232 -19.38 21.36 7.54
CA LYS A 232 -19.19 20.33 6.49
C LYS A 232 -17.71 20.03 6.20
N GLY A 233 -16.77 20.60 6.96
CA GLY A 233 -15.34 20.34 6.83
C GLY A 233 -14.88 19.22 7.76
N LEU A 234 -13.57 18.95 7.78
CA LEU A 234 -12.94 17.89 8.56
C LEU A 234 -13.10 18.03 10.09
N ARG A 235 -13.52 19.20 10.59
CA ARG A 235 -13.61 19.55 12.03
C ARG A 235 -12.29 19.37 12.78
N ALA A 236 -11.17 19.35 12.06
CA ALA A 236 -9.83 19.17 12.57
C ALA A 236 -8.86 20.04 11.76
N CYS A 237 -7.78 20.49 12.40
CA CYS A 237 -6.67 21.16 11.70
C CYS A 237 -5.45 20.25 11.61
N LYS A 238 -4.42 20.68 10.85
CA LYS A 238 -3.17 19.91 10.70
C LYS A 238 -2.55 19.50 12.04
N HIS A 239 -2.64 20.34 13.07
CA HIS A 239 -2.05 20.07 14.39
C HIS A 239 -2.81 18.97 15.15
N ASP A 240 -4.12 18.84 14.94
CA ASP A 240 -4.89 17.75 15.55
C ASP A 240 -4.62 16.44 14.82
N VAL A 241 -4.52 16.48 13.48
CA VAL A 241 -4.17 15.33 12.64
C VAL A 241 -2.77 14.84 13.00
N ASP A 242 -1.77 15.74 13.04
CA ASP A 242 -0.40 15.43 13.47
C ASP A 242 -0.37 14.78 14.85
N ARG A 243 -1.09 15.37 15.82
CA ARG A 243 -1.16 14.83 17.18
C ARG A 243 -1.77 13.43 17.23
N LEU A 244 -2.89 13.20 16.54
CA LEU A 244 -3.52 11.89 16.46
C LEU A 244 -2.56 10.86 15.83
N PHE A 245 -1.91 11.25 14.75
CA PHE A 245 -1.04 10.38 13.97
C PHE A 245 0.25 10.06 14.71
N ARG A 246 0.82 11.01 15.47
CA ARG A 246 1.95 10.75 16.38
C ARG A 246 1.59 9.79 17.50
N ALA A 247 0.33 9.83 17.97
CA ALA A 247 -0.15 8.89 18.98
C ALA A 247 -0.17 7.43 18.49
N SER A 248 -0.02 7.18 17.19
CA SER A 248 0.13 5.81 16.64
C SER A 248 1.41 5.10 17.07
N GLY A 249 2.46 5.84 17.44
CA GLY A 249 3.80 5.28 17.62
C GLY A 249 4.49 4.81 16.31
N LEU A 250 3.80 4.91 15.17
CA LEU A 250 4.31 4.52 13.85
C LEU A 250 4.64 5.74 12.97
N TYR A 251 4.53 6.94 13.51
CA TYR A 251 4.67 8.20 12.78
C TYR A 251 6.04 8.33 12.11
N SER A 252 6.06 8.22 10.79
CA SER A 252 7.20 8.50 9.92
C SER A 252 6.70 8.88 8.53
N TYR A 253 7.57 9.44 7.69
CA TYR A 253 7.23 9.81 6.31
C TYR A 253 6.56 8.65 5.55
N GLU A 254 7.15 7.45 5.61
CA GLU A 254 6.57 6.25 4.98
C GLU A 254 5.18 5.90 5.49
N TRP A 255 4.95 6.06 6.80
CA TRP A 255 3.66 5.75 7.39
C TRP A 255 2.60 6.80 7.00
N LEU A 256 2.98 8.09 6.96
CA LEU A 256 2.12 9.16 6.47
C LEU A 256 1.76 8.98 5.00
N ARG A 257 2.69 8.52 4.17
CA ARG A 257 2.42 8.21 2.77
C ARG A 257 1.33 7.13 2.62
N GLN A 258 1.35 6.09 3.46
CA GLN A 258 0.30 5.07 3.46
C GLN A 258 -1.06 5.63 3.90
N GLU A 259 -1.07 6.48 4.92
CA GLU A 259 -2.29 7.18 5.32
C GLU A 259 -2.79 8.08 4.19
N ARG A 260 -1.92 8.85 3.51
CA ARG A 260 -2.31 9.69 2.36
C ARG A 260 -3.04 8.87 1.29
N LEU A 261 -2.49 7.71 0.90
CA LEU A 261 -3.13 6.81 -0.08
C LEU A 261 -4.48 6.25 0.40
N ARG A 262 -4.60 5.97 1.70
CA ARG A 262 -5.85 5.53 2.33
C ARG A 262 -6.95 6.58 2.24
N TRP A 263 -6.59 7.86 2.33
CA TRP A 263 -7.51 9.00 2.26
C TRP A 263 -7.63 9.61 0.85
N HIS A 264 -7.16 8.94 -0.20
CA HIS A 264 -7.30 9.43 -1.58
C HIS A 264 -8.80 9.65 -1.93
N PRO A 265 -9.19 10.84 -2.43
CA PRO A 265 -10.60 11.20 -2.59
C PRO A 265 -11.36 10.22 -3.50
N ASP A 266 -10.79 9.81 -4.64
CA ASP A 266 -11.45 8.85 -5.52
C ASP A 266 -11.63 7.47 -4.89
N ARG A 267 -10.61 6.95 -4.18
CA ARG A 267 -10.68 5.64 -3.53
C ARG A 267 -11.69 5.68 -2.39
N PHE A 268 -11.70 6.75 -1.60
CA PHE A 268 -12.67 6.95 -0.54
C PHE A 268 -14.10 7.09 -1.09
N GLY A 269 -14.29 7.84 -2.17
CA GLY A 269 -15.59 8.01 -2.83
C GLY A 269 -16.21 6.69 -3.32
N ARG A 270 -15.39 5.74 -3.78
CA ARG A 270 -15.84 4.38 -4.13
C ARG A 270 -16.39 3.61 -2.92
N LEU A 271 -15.93 3.92 -1.71
CA LEU A 271 -16.40 3.32 -0.44
C LEU A 271 -17.71 3.92 0.07
N CYS A 272 -18.15 5.06 -0.48
CA CYS A 272 -19.31 5.80 0.00
C CYS A 272 -20.62 5.37 -0.67
N GLU A 273 -21.72 5.50 0.07
CA GLU A 273 -23.08 5.50 -0.46
C GLU A 273 -23.27 6.66 -1.46
N GLU A 274 -24.16 6.51 -2.44
CA GLU A 274 -24.36 7.51 -3.51
C GLU A 274 -24.65 8.90 -2.95
N ASP A 275 -25.57 9.01 -1.99
CA ASP A 275 -26.00 10.28 -1.40
C ASP A 275 -24.89 10.96 -0.59
N PHE A 276 -23.91 10.19 -0.11
CA PHE A 276 -22.79 10.69 0.68
C PHE A 276 -21.49 10.84 -0.14
N ARG A 277 -21.43 10.29 -1.36
CA ARG A 277 -20.18 10.16 -2.12
C ARG A 277 -19.46 11.49 -2.33
N GLU A 278 -20.17 12.51 -2.78
CA GLU A 278 -19.56 13.81 -3.07
C GLU A 278 -19.08 14.53 -1.80
N GLU A 279 -19.82 14.41 -0.70
CA GLU A 279 -19.40 14.97 0.59
C GLU A 279 -18.20 14.20 1.17
N GLY A 280 -18.25 12.87 1.13
CA GLY A 280 -17.15 12.00 1.55
C GLY A 280 -15.87 12.23 0.76
N ARG A 281 -15.95 12.45 -0.56
CA ARG A 281 -14.82 12.81 -1.42
C ARG A 281 -14.15 14.11 -0.97
N LYS A 282 -14.94 15.15 -0.70
CA LYS A 282 -14.42 16.46 -0.24
C LYS A 282 -13.72 16.34 1.11
N LEU A 283 -14.33 15.62 2.06
CA LEU A 283 -13.73 15.40 3.39
C LEU A 283 -12.43 14.57 3.30
N ALA A 284 -12.40 13.55 2.44
CA ALA A 284 -11.20 12.77 2.18
C ALA A 284 -10.10 13.61 1.51
N GLU A 285 -10.46 14.51 0.58
CA GLU A 285 -9.53 15.46 -0.03
C GLU A 285 -8.92 16.41 1.00
N GLU A 286 -9.70 16.91 1.95
CA GLU A 286 -9.18 17.73 3.06
C GLU A 286 -8.18 16.95 3.93
N MET A 287 -8.53 15.72 4.33
CA MET A 287 -7.61 14.85 5.08
C MET A 287 -6.32 14.58 4.28
N PHE A 288 -6.45 14.26 3.00
CA PHE A 288 -5.33 14.02 2.10
C PHE A 288 -4.37 15.20 2.05
N LYS A 289 -4.89 16.43 1.91
CA LYS A 289 -4.09 17.67 1.94
C LYS A 289 -3.39 17.89 3.28
N MET A 290 -4.06 17.60 4.40
CA MET A 290 -3.44 17.70 5.72
C MET A 290 -2.24 16.76 5.83
N ILE A 291 -2.37 15.51 5.36
CA ILE A 291 -1.30 14.52 5.39
C ILE A 291 -0.14 14.92 4.47
N ASP A 292 -0.43 15.47 3.29
CA ASP A 292 0.56 15.99 2.34
C ASP A 292 1.44 17.10 2.95
N ILE A 293 0.83 18.01 3.72
CA ILE A 293 1.55 19.04 4.47
C ILE A 293 2.46 18.41 5.54
N LEU A 294 1.97 17.43 6.29
CA LEU A 294 2.76 16.74 7.33
C LEU A 294 3.96 15.98 6.73
N MET A 295 3.76 15.34 5.57
CA MET A 295 4.85 14.70 4.84
C MET A 295 5.92 15.71 4.43
N SER A 296 5.50 16.86 3.86
CA SER A 296 6.41 17.92 3.44
C SER A 296 7.25 18.47 4.60
N GLU A 297 6.64 18.65 5.78
CA GLU A 297 7.34 19.12 6.99
C GLU A 297 8.38 18.11 7.51
N LEU A 298 8.13 16.81 7.37
CA LEU A 298 9.11 15.79 7.76
C LEU A 298 10.34 15.74 6.84
N VAL A 299 10.17 16.02 5.54
CA VAL A 299 11.29 16.06 4.59
C VAL A 299 12.22 17.24 4.88
N VAL A 300 11.68 18.40 5.26
CA VAL A 300 12.47 19.60 5.59
C VAL A 300 13.23 19.47 6.92
N ALA A 301 12.76 18.59 7.82
CA ALA A 301 13.37 18.38 9.13
C ALA A 301 14.54 17.37 9.13
N GLN A 302 14.81 16.71 8.00
CA GLN A 302 15.91 15.75 7.81
C GLN A 302 17.08 16.40 7.06
#